data_AF-A0AAU8JJC7-F1
#
_entry.id   AF-A0AAU8JJC7-F1
#
_cell.length_a   1.000
_cell.length_b   1.000
_cell.length_c   1.000
_cell.angle_alpha   90.00
_cell.angle_beta   90.00
_cell.angle_gamma   90.00
#
_symmetry.space_group_name_H-M   'P 1'
#
loop_
_entity.id
_entity.type
_entity.pdbx_description
1 polymer ?
#
loop_
_entity_poly.entity_id
_entity_poly.type
_entity_poly.pdbx_seq_one_letter_code
_entity_poly.pdbx_strand_id
1 'polypeptide(L)'
;MTSAYILILAILVLGGLLATLGDRLGTKVGKARLSLFNLRPKQTATVVTIITGTIISASTLGILFATSKSLRVGIFQLDEKLRELRQARQELTEVTLQKTQVEQQLAQAQKEQTQAQKKLDAINQYLQQAINRQSETAVKLNQAESKLSQVETDFQRAKTQLGLIESQYQRAQSQLATFSEQAQNLRREIQKLQREQQELLRQKEEVQLQIAQRDQEIAQREAEIQKRDQEITQQKRQIAEQESQIMAKQSQIDQQTAQIMAKQSQIDQQTAQIMAKQSQIDQQTAQIDQQKQELTEQQQQIDLRQAEIAQRDRVIAERENRLKELERQQAFLEKDIQNLEQNFQFLREGNFAILRNQVLASGVVRVLQPLGARQAAEELLREANLAAIQRIRPGTNVAQEQVVQITATEFERLVEQINNGQPYVVRIMSAANYLVGEKIVQVFADAAVNKIVFFRGEILAGTSVSPATMTDAELRQRLDLLLASASFRARRAGMLGEPIQIAEGRLTLLEFIEQLKQYNQEVIVQAIVSDVTYTSGPLKINLVVVQDGQIMLNN
;
A
#
# COMPACT_ATOMS: atom_id res chain seq x y z
N MET A 1 -4.06 109.04 49.56
CA MET A 1 -5.10 110.09 49.50
C MET A 1 -4.95 111.11 50.63
N THR A 2 -4.71 110.70 51.88
CA THR A 2 -4.51 111.61 53.04
C THR A 2 -3.33 112.58 52.88
N SER A 3 -2.20 112.12 52.33
CA SER A 3 -1.01 112.95 52.10
C SER A 3 -1.17 114.00 50.99
N ALA A 4 -2.03 113.77 49.99
CA ALA A 4 -2.29 114.72 48.91
C ALA A 4 -3.09 115.93 49.40
N TYR A 5 -4.11 115.70 50.24
CA TYR A 5 -4.88 116.79 50.85
C TYR A 5 -4.06 117.63 51.83
N ILE A 6 -3.15 117.01 52.59
CA ILE A 6 -2.24 117.73 53.49
C ILE A 6 -1.28 118.63 52.70
N LEU A 7 -0.75 118.14 51.58
CA LEU A 7 0.14 118.94 50.72
C LEU A 7 -0.59 120.12 50.08
N ILE A 8 -1.81 119.89 49.57
CA ILE A 8 -2.65 120.95 48.99
C ILE A 8 -3.00 122.00 50.05
N LEU A 9 -3.41 121.58 51.25
CA LEU A 9 -3.73 122.48 52.36
C LEU A 9 -2.49 123.32 52.78
N ALA A 10 -1.33 122.67 52.91
CA ALA A 10 -0.09 123.34 53.26
C ALA A 10 0.32 124.39 52.22
N ILE A 11 0.17 124.09 50.92
CA ILE A 11 0.48 125.02 49.83
C ILE A 11 -0.50 126.18 49.78
N LEU A 12 -1.80 125.92 50.04
CA LEU A 12 -2.83 126.96 50.04
C LEU A 12 -2.59 127.96 51.19
N VAL A 13 -2.20 127.46 52.37
CA VAL A 13 -1.81 128.28 53.52
C VAL A 13 -0.51 129.04 53.25
N LEU A 14 0.52 128.39 52.71
CA LEU A 14 1.81 129.03 52.40
C LEU A 14 1.67 130.09 51.30
N GLY A 15 0.85 129.82 50.28
CA GLY A 15 0.55 130.73 49.19
C GLY A 15 -0.20 131.97 49.66
N GLY A 16 -1.17 131.80 50.57
CA GLY A 16 -1.83 132.93 51.24
C GLY A 16 -0.87 133.80 52.04
N LEU A 17 0.04 133.20 52.82
CA LEU A 17 1.07 133.92 53.57
C LEU A 17 2.04 134.67 52.65
N LEU A 18 2.56 134.03 51.61
CA LEU A 18 3.52 134.63 50.69
C LEU A 18 2.89 135.73 49.82
N ALA A 19 1.62 135.61 49.44
CA ALA A 19 0.89 136.65 48.71
C ALA A 19 0.83 137.97 49.51
N THR A 20 0.57 137.89 50.83
CA THR A 20 0.56 139.08 51.70
C THR A 20 1.93 139.74 51.86
N LEU A 21 3.02 138.95 51.81
CA LEU A 21 4.39 139.45 51.82
C LEU A 21 4.76 140.15 50.50
N GLY A 22 4.32 139.59 49.37
CA GLY A 22 4.50 140.20 48.05
C GLY A 22 3.84 141.58 47.94
N ASP A 23 2.62 141.74 48.46
CA ASP A 23 1.90 143.01 48.47
C ASP A 23 2.55 144.05 49.41
N ARG A 24 3.09 143.61 50.55
CA ARG A 24 3.88 144.45 51.46
C ARG A 24 5.20 144.93 50.85
N LEU A 25 5.87 144.09 50.07
CA LEU A 25 7.09 144.47 49.34
C LEU A 25 6.77 145.50 48.24
N GLY A 26 5.70 145.28 47.46
CA GLY A 26 5.25 146.23 46.44
C GLY A 26 4.91 147.61 47.02
N THR A 27 4.17 147.65 48.12
CA THR A 27 3.81 148.91 48.80
C THR A 27 5.00 149.64 49.44
N LYS A 28 6.01 148.90 49.96
CA LYS A 28 7.26 149.49 50.47
C LYS A 28 8.08 150.14 49.34
N VAL A 29 8.20 149.48 48.19
CA VAL A 29 8.89 150.02 47.00
C VAL A 29 8.19 151.29 46.50
N GLY A 30 6.84 151.32 46.53
CA GLY A 30 6.05 152.50 46.16
C GLY A 30 6.26 153.72 47.08
N LYS A 31 6.45 153.53 48.39
CA LYS A 31 6.73 154.62 49.35
C LYS A 31 8.18 155.12 49.30
N ALA A 32 9.12 154.25 48.93
CA ALA A 32 10.55 154.58 48.84
C ALA A 32 10.94 155.41 47.59
N ARG A 33 9.97 155.76 46.71
CA ARG A 33 10.19 156.48 45.44
C ARG A 33 11.26 155.86 44.53
N LEU A 34 11.40 154.53 44.58
CA LEU A 34 12.36 153.81 43.76
C LEU A 34 11.85 153.74 42.30
N SER A 35 12.74 154.09 41.37
CA SER A 35 12.52 153.98 39.93
C SER A 35 13.24 152.74 39.42
N LEU A 36 12.52 151.84 38.76
CA LEU A 36 13.11 150.77 37.98
C LEU A 36 12.84 151.12 36.51
N PHE A 37 13.90 151.23 35.70
CA PHE A 37 13.80 151.57 34.28
C PHE A 37 12.99 152.85 33.97
N ASN A 38 13.23 153.95 34.70
CA ASN A 38 12.59 155.26 34.47
C ASN A 38 11.05 155.31 34.67
N LEU A 39 10.44 154.28 35.27
CA LEU A 39 9.01 154.24 35.53
C LEU A 39 8.62 155.13 36.71
N ARG A 40 7.42 155.74 36.64
CA ARG A 40 6.87 156.50 37.77
C ARG A 40 6.74 155.58 38.99
N PRO A 41 7.04 156.03 40.22
CA PRO A 41 7.10 155.17 41.41
C PRO A 41 5.89 154.25 41.65
N LYS A 42 4.68 154.67 41.23
CA LYS A 42 3.47 153.84 41.33
C LYS A 42 3.46 152.63 40.39
N GLN A 43 4.05 152.72 39.19
CA GLN A 43 4.11 151.63 38.20
C GLN A 43 5.21 150.62 38.54
N THR A 44 6.35 151.09 39.08
CA THR A 44 7.43 150.22 39.56
C THR A 44 6.93 149.22 40.60
N ALA A 45 6.10 149.69 41.55
CA ALA A 45 5.50 148.84 42.57
C ALA A 45 4.67 147.68 41.97
N THR A 46 3.84 147.96 40.96
CA THR A 46 3.01 146.94 40.30
C THR A 46 3.85 145.88 39.59
N VAL A 47 4.89 146.30 38.86
CA VAL A 47 5.78 145.37 38.15
C VAL A 47 6.52 144.46 39.14
N VAL A 48 7.03 145.02 40.24
CA VAL A 48 7.69 144.25 41.29
C VAL A 48 6.71 143.23 41.90
N THR A 49 5.45 143.58 42.15
CA THR A 49 4.44 142.64 42.66
C THR A 49 4.17 141.48 41.69
N ILE A 50 4.03 141.75 40.38
CA ILE A 50 3.81 140.69 39.36
C ILE A 50 5.02 139.75 39.28
N ILE A 51 6.23 140.30 39.26
CA ILE A 51 7.46 139.50 39.22
C ILE A 51 7.56 138.65 40.50
N THR A 52 7.29 139.23 41.67
CA THR A 52 7.32 138.49 42.95
C THR A 52 6.27 137.37 42.96
N GLY A 53 5.04 137.63 42.49
CA GLY A 53 4.00 136.61 42.37
C GLY A 53 4.34 135.48 41.39
N THR A 54 5.02 135.82 40.28
CA THR A 54 5.49 134.83 39.30
C THR A 54 6.60 133.97 39.87
N ILE A 55 7.57 134.59 40.57
CA ILE A 55 8.66 133.88 41.26
C ILE A 55 8.09 132.95 42.34
N ILE A 56 7.14 133.41 43.16
CA ILE A 56 6.49 132.58 44.18
C ILE A 56 5.78 131.38 43.54
N SER A 57 5.05 131.59 42.44
CA SER A 57 4.35 130.50 41.73
C SER A 57 5.32 129.49 41.12
N ALA A 58 6.41 129.98 40.49
CA ALA A 58 7.46 129.14 39.92
C ALA A 58 8.22 128.36 41.01
N SER A 59 8.54 128.99 42.15
CA SER A 59 9.16 128.32 43.29
C SER A 59 8.24 127.29 43.93
N THR A 60 6.94 127.59 44.05
CA THR A 60 5.93 126.64 44.57
C THR A 60 5.85 125.41 43.66
N LEU A 61 5.81 125.62 42.34
CA LEU A 61 5.82 124.54 41.36
C LEU A 61 7.14 123.74 41.40
N GLY A 62 8.27 124.42 41.51
CA GLY A 62 9.60 123.80 41.62
C GLY A 62 9.74 122.93 42.88
N ILE A 63 9.25 123.41 44.03
CA ILE A 63 9.20 122.63 45.28
C ILE A 63 8.27 121.42 45.11
N LEU A 64 7.10 121.60 44.47
CA LEU A 64 6.17 120.51 44.18
C LEU A 64 6.86 119.38 43.40
N PHE A 65 7.64 119.71 42.39
CA PHE A 65 8.43 118.75 41.60
C PHE A 65 9.60 118.13 42.39
N ALA A 66 10.24 118.91 43.29
CA ALA A 66 11.32 118.44 44.13
C ALA A 66 10.85 117.42 45.18
N THR A 67 9.71 117.68 45.84
CA THR A 67 9.19 116.86 46.95
C THR A 67 8.34 115.68 46.46
N SER A 68 7.62 115.80 45.34
CA SER A 68 6.73 114.74 44.87
C SER A 68 7.35 113.87 43.77
N LYS A 69 7.76 112.65 44.15
CA LYS A 69 8.21 111.62 43.20
C LYS A 69 7.11 111.25 42.19
N SER A 70 5.85 111.21 42.63
CA SER A 70 4.70 110.84 41.77
C SER A 70 4.40 111.87 40.67
N LEU A 71 4.56 113.17 40.94
CA LEU A 71 4.41 114.23 39.92
C LEU A 71 5.53 114.19 38.88
N ARG A 72 6.76 113.92 39.32
CA ARG A 72 7.92 113.80 38.43
C ARG A 72 7.79 112.60 37.49
N VAL A 73 7.33 111.46 38.01
CA VAL A 73 7.09 110.24 37.21
C VAL A 73 5.92 110.44 36.24
N GLY A 74 4.83 111.07 36.69
CA GLY A 74 3.62 111.28 35.87
C GLY A 74 3.81 112.25 34.69
N ILE A 75 4.60 113.32 34.85
CA ILE A 75 4.80 114.34 33.79
C ILE A 75 6.02 114.06 32.91
N PHE A 76 7.11 113.47 33.44
CA PHE A 76 8.38 113.34 32.68
C PHE A 76 8.75 111.91 32.28
N GLN A 77 8.24 110.86 32.97
CA GLN A 77 8.68 109.46 32.74
C GLN A 77 7.54 108.54 32.27
N LEU A 78 6.31 109.03 32.18
CA LEU A 78 5.15 108.22 31.77
C LEU A 78 5.31 107.72 30.34
N ASP A 79 5.76 108.57 29.41
CA ASP A 79 5.97 108.19 28.02
C ASP A 79 7.09 107.15 27.83
N GLU A 80 8.07 107.12 28.72
CA GLU A 80 9.15 106.13 28.73
C GLU A 80 8.64 104.79 29.27
N LYS A 81 7.92 104.80 30.40
CA LYS A 81 7.33 103.59 30.98
C LYS A 81 6.23 102.98 30.09
N LEU A 82 5.44 103.80 29.40
CA LEU A 82 4.46 103.32 28.41
C LEU A 82 5.12 102.77 27.14
N ARG A 83 6.35 103.19 26.80
CA ARG A 83 7.14 102.62 25.70
C ARG A 83 7.76 101.29 26.11
N GLU A 84 8.38 101.19 27.28
CA GLU A 84 8.91 99.93 27.84
C GLU A 84 7.81 98.87 27.97
N LEU A 85 6.62 99.24 28.49
CA LEU A 85 5.50 98.30 28.61
C LEU A 85 5.03 97.78 27.24
N ARG A 86 5.03 98.64 26.21
CA ARG A 86 4.67 98.24 24.84
C ARG A 86 5.73 97.32 24.22
N GLN A 87 7.01 97.63 24.38
CA GLN A 87 8.11 96.79 23.93
C GLN A 87 8.12 95.43 24.63
N ALA A 88 8.00 95.40 25.96
CA ALA A 88 7.92 94.16 26.73
C ALA A 88 6.71 93.30 26.35
N ARG A 89 5.55 93.91 26.05
CA ARG A 89 4.38 93.18 25.52
C ARG A 89 4.62 92.62 24.12
N GLN A 90 5.28 93.37 23.24
CA GLN A 90 5.63 92.91 21.90
C GLN A 90 6.62 91.75 21.96
N GLU A 91 7.68 91.87 22.76
CA GLU A 91 8.68 90.82 22.98
C GLU A 91 8.05 89.57 23.60
N LEU A 92 7.17 89.72 24.60
CA LEU A 92 6.45 88.59 25.18
C LEU A 92 5.56 87.88 24.14
N THR A 93 4.93 88.64 23.25
CA THR A 93 4.11 88.08 22.17
C THR A 93 4.98 87.32 21.16
N GLU A 94 6.13 87.88 20.79
CA GLU A 94 7.09 87.26 19.87
C GLU A 94 7.68 85.97 20.46
N VAL A 95 8.15 86.00 21.71
CA VAL A 95 8.68 84.83 22.40
C VAL A 95 7.60 83.75 22.59
N THR A 96 6.34 84.15 22.86
CA THR A 96 5.23 83.19 22.96
C THR A 96 4.94 82.53 21.61
N LEU A 97 5.01 83.30 20.51
CA LEU A 97 4.86 82.78 19.16
C LEU A 97 6.00 81.81 18.81
N GLN A 98 7.25 82.20 19.07
CA GLN A 98 8.43 81.36 18.85
C GLN A 98 8.36 80.07 19.69
N LYS A 99 7.98 80.16 20.97
CA LYS A 99 7.77 79.01 21.84
C LYS A 99 6.72 78.07 21.27
N THR A 100 5.58 78.61 20.83
CA THR A 100 4.50 77.82 20.21
C THR A 100 4.99 77.13 18.93
N GLN A 101 5.78 77.83 18.10
CA GLN A 101 6.35 77.27 16.88
C GLN A 101 7.35 76.15 17.15
N VAL A 102 8.22 76.31 18.16
CA VAL A 102 9.16 75.27 18.59
C VAL A 102 8.43 74.08 19.20
N GLU A 103 7.38 74.30 20.01
CA GLU A 103 6.54 73.22 20.53
C GLU A 103 5.84 72.44 19.40
N GLN A 104 5.37 73.13 18.36
CA GLN A 104 4.83 72.49 17.16
C GLN A 104 5.90 71.68 16.40
N GLN A 105 7.09 72.24 16.22
CA GLN A 105 8.22 71.52 15.58
C GLN A 105 8.64 70.30 16.39
N LEU A 106 8.69 70.39 17.72
CA LEU A 106 9.00 69.27 18.61
C LEU A 106 7.92 68.19 18.52
N ALA A 107 6.65 68.58 18.53
CA ALA A 107 5.54 67.65 18.37
C ALA A 107 5.59 66.93 17.00
N GLN A 108 5.92 67.67 15.93
CA GLN A 108 6.11 67.11 14.59
C GLN A 108 7.31 66.15 14.53
N ALA A 109 8.46 66.54 15.09
CA ALA A 109 9.65 65.69 15.15
C ALA A 109 9.42 64.42 15.98
N GLN A 110 8.70 64.50 17.11
CA GLN A 110 8.31 63.32 17.89
C GLN A 110 7.37 62.39 17.13
N LYS A 111 6.44 62.96 16.35
CA LYS A 111 5.53 62.20 15.48
C LYS A 111 6.32 61.48 14.38
N GLU A 112 7.26 62.16 13.74
CA GLU A 112 8.14 61.59 12.71
C GLU A 112 9.05 60.51 13.30
N GLN A 113 9.64 60.73 14.47
CA GLN A 113 10.43 59.73 15.19
C GLN A 113 9.59 58.48 15.52
N THR A 114 8.37 58.66 16.00
CA THR A 114 7.45 57.56 16.30
C THR A 114 7.08 56.79 15.02
N GLN A 115 6.85 57.50 13.91
CA GLN A 115 6.60 56.86 12.61
C GLN A 115 7.82 56.11 12.08
N ALA A 116 9.02 56.67 12.23
CA ALA A 116 10.27 56.03 11.85
C ALA A 116 10.50 54.75 12.69
N GLN A 117 10.25 54.80 13.99
CA GLN A 117 10.34 53.62 14.87
C GLN A 117 9.35 52.53 14.44
N LYS A 118 8.07 52.90 14.19
CA LYS A 118 7.07 51.96 13.67
C LYS A 118 7.48 51.32 12.34
N LYS A 119 8.07 52.09 11.43
CA LYS A 119 8.60 51.56 10.16
C LYS A 119 9.76 50.60 10.40
N LEU A 120 10.67 50.92 11.32
CA LEU A 120 11.80 50.08 11.67
C LEU A 120 11.33 48.76 12.28
N ASP A 121 10.37 48.80 13.19
CA ASP A 121 9.77 47.60 13.80
C ASP A 121 9.09 46.73 12.73
N ALA A 122 8.35 47.33 11.81
CA ALA A 122 7.73 46.63 10.68
C ALA A 122 8.79 45.98 9.77
N ILE A 123 9.86 46.71 9.42
CA ILE A 123 10.96 46.20 8.60
C ILE A 123 11.65 45.01 9.30
N ASN A 124 11.90 45.10 10.60
CA ASN A 124 12.50 44.00 11.36
C ASN A 124 11.59 42.76 11.36
N GLN A 125 10.28 42.94 11.49
CA GLN A 125 9.32 41.83 11.38
C GLN A 125 9.33 41.20 9.98
N TYR A 126 9.33 42.03 8.92
CA TYR A 126 9.43 41.54 7.54
C TYR A 126 10.75 40.80 7.29
N LEU A 127 11.86 41.31 7.82
CA LEU A 127 13.18 40.68 7.71
C LEU A 127 13.18 39.31 8.40
N GLN A 128 12.60 39.22 9.60
CA GLN A 128 12.48 37.95 10.32
C GLN A 128 11.62 36.93 9.55
N GLN A 129 10.51 37.39 8.96
CA GLN A 129 9.68 36.54 8.11
C GLN A 129 10.43 36.08 6.84
N ALA A 130 11.22 36.96 6.22
CA ALA A 130 12.03 36.62 5.06
C ALA A 130 13.11 35.57 5.40
N ILE A 131 13.77 35.72 6.54
CA ILE A 131 14.76 34.74 7.04
C ILE A 131 14.09 33.39 7.30
N ASN A 132 12.93 33.37 7.96
CA ASN A 132 12.18 32.13 8.21
C ASN A 132 11.77 31.46 6.89
N ARG A 133 11.26 32.22 5.91
CA ARG A 133 10.93 31.69 4.58
C ARG A 133 12.15 31.15 3.85
N GLN A 134 13.30 31.80 3.96
CA GLN A 134 14.56 31.31 3.38
C GLN A 134 14.97 29.97 4.00
N SER A 135 14.88 29.86 5.33
CA SER A 135 15.17 28.60 6.05
C SER A 135 14.22 27.48 5.64
N GLU A 136 12.91 27.74 5.61
CA GLU A 136 11.91 26.77 5.15
C GLU A 136 12.16 26.33 3.70
N THR A 137 12.54 27.26 2.83
CA THR A 137 12.83 26.98 1.42
C THR A 137 14.09 26.12 1.29
N ALA A 138 15.14 26.39 2.08
CA ALA A 138 16.35 25.56 2.10
C ALA A 138 16.05 24.12 2.57
N VAL A 139 15.18 23.96 3.58
CA VAL A 139 14.74 22.63 4.02
C VAL A 139 13.95 21.91 2.93
N LYS A 140 13.04 22.60 2.25
CA LYS A 140 12.28 22.03 1.11
C LYS A 140 13.20 21.64 -0.05
N LEU A 141 14.24 22.42 -0.33
CA LEU A 141 15.23 22.11 -1.35
C LEU A 141 16.00 20.83 -1.00
N ASN A 142 16.54 20.73 0.22
CA ASN A 142 17.23 19.52 0.68
C ASN A 142 16.32 18.28 0.65
N GLN A 143 15.05 18.43 1.01
CA GLN A 143 14.06 17.35 0.90
C GLN A 143 13.80 16.95 -0.56
N ALA A 144 13.73 17.91 -1.48
CA ALA A 144 13.56 17.65 -2.89
C ALA A 144 14.79 16.94 -3.49
N GLU A 145 16.00 17.37 -3.14
CA GLU A 145 17.26 16.74 -3.54
C GLU A 145 17.36 15.30 -3.02
N SER A 146 17.00 15.06 -1.75
CA SER A 146 16.95 13.71 -1.18
C SER A 146 15.94 12.82 -1.90
N LYS A 147 14.74 13.33 -2.19
CA LYS A 147 13.73 12.61 -2.99
C LYS A 147 14.22 12.30 -4.40
N LEU A 148 14.91 13.25 -5.05
CA LEU A 148 15.46 13.05 -6.39
C LEU A 148 16.51 11.93 -6.40
N SER A 149 17.44 11.94 -5.42
CA SER A 149 18.43 10.88 -5.25
C SER A 149 17.79 9.50 -5.00
N GLN A 150 16.73 9.46 -4.20
CA GLN A 150 15.98 8.24 -3.94
C GLN A 150 15.34 7.69 -5.23
N VAL A 151 14.65 8.54 -5.98
CA VAL A 151 14.01 8.20 -7.25
C VAL A 151 15.04 7.69 -8.27
N GLU A 152 16.21 8.32 -8.33
CA GLU A 152 17.28 7.90 -9.24
C GLU A 152 17.85 6.52 -8.87
N THR A 153 17.99 6.25 -7.57
CA THR A 153 18.39 4.93 -7.08
C THR A 153 17.33 3.87 -7.39
N ASP A 154 16.05 4.20 -7.19
CA ASP A 154 14.94 3.30 -7.50
C ASP A 154 14.84 3.02 -9.01
N PHE A 155 15.10 4.03 -9.84
CA PHE A 155 15.17 3.89 -11.30
C PHE A 155 16.29 2.93 -11.74
N GLN A 156 17.50 3.05 -11.18
CA GLN A 156 18.60 2.12 -11.48
C GLN A 156 18.30 0.69 -11.02
N ARG A 157 17.65 0.53 -9.86
CA ARG A 157 17.18 -0.79 -9.39
C ARG A 157 16.15 -1.38 -10.35
N ALA A 158 15.15 -0.59 -10.76
CA ALA A 158 14.12 -1.03 -11.71
C ALA A 158 14.73 -1.43 -13.07
N LYS A 159 15.68 -0.65 -13.58
CA LYS A 159 16.43 -0.96 -14.83
C LYS A 159 17.18 -2.28 -14.72
N THR A 160 17.83 -2.53 -13.59
CA THR A 160 18.57 -3.79 -13.33
C THR A 160 17.61 -4.98 -13.26
N GLN A 161 16.47 -4.81 -12.58
CA GLN A 161 15.43 -5.85 -12.51
C GLN A 161 14.86 -6.17 -13.89
N LEU A 162 14.62 -5.15 -14.73
CA LEU A 162 14.12 -5.35 -16.09
C LEU A 162 15.09 -6.20 -16.92
N GLY A 163 16.40 -5.90 -16.88
CA GLY A 163 17.41 -6.71 -17.57
C GLY A 163 17.49 -8.16 -17.05
N LEU A 164 17.25 -8.37 -15.75
CA LEU A 164 17.18 -9.73 -15.18
C LEU A 164 15.97 -10.51 -15.70
N ILE A 165 14.81 -9.85 -15.77
CA ILE A 165 13.56 -10.44 -16.28
C ILE A 165 13.70 -10.77 -17.78
N GLU A 166 14.30 -9.89 -18.58
CA GLU A 166 14.57 -10.16 -20.00
C GLU A 166 15.47 -11.40 -20.18
N SER A 167 16.53 -11.52 -19.37
CA SER A 167 17.41 -12.70 -19.38
C SER A 167 16.66 -13.99 -19.00
N GLN A 168 15.81 -13.94 -17.97
CA GLN A 168 14.97 -15.07 -17.58
C GLN A 168 13.98 -15.46 -18.68
N TYR A 169 13.36 -14.48 -19.34
CA TYR A 169 12.44 -14.70 -20.45
C TYR A 169 13.13 -15.39 -21.64
N GLN A 170 14.33 -14.94 -22.00
CA GLN A 170 15.13 -15.57 -23.07
C GLN A 170 15.50 -17.03 -22.73
N ARG A 171 15.88 -17.29 -21.47
CA ARG A 171 16.15 -18.67 -21.00
C ARG A 171 14.89 -19.53 -21.07
N ALA A 172 13.75 -19.01 -20.62
CA ALA A 172 12.48 -19.74 -20.67
C ALA A 172 12.06 -20.06 -22.12
N GLN A 173 12.24 -19.13 -23.07
CA GLN A 173 12.02 -19.40 -24.49
C GLN A 173 12.94 -20.50 -25.03
N SER A 174 14.23 -20.47 -24.65
CA SER A 174 15.21 -21.48 -25.08
C SER A 174 14.87 -22.87 -24.52
N GLN A 175 14.44 -22.93 -23.25
CA GLN A 175 13.95 -24.14 -22.61
C GLN A 175 12.68 -24.68 -23.29
N LEU A 176 11.74 -23.81 -23.66
CA LEU A 176 10.53 -24.21 -24.37
C LEU A 176 10.84 -24.78 -25.76
N ALA A 177 11.79 -24.19 -26.48
CA ALA A 177 12.25 -24.71 -27.78
C ALA A 177 12.86 -26.10 -27.64
N THR A 178 13.71 -26.33 -26.63
CA THR A 178 14.31 -27.63 -26.37
C THR A 178 13.29 -28.68 -25.95
N PHE A 179 12.33 -28.33 -25.08
CA PHE A 179 11.24 -29.24 -24.73
C PHE A 179 10.36 -29.58 -25.92
N SER A 180 10.07 -28.61 -26.78
CA SER A 180 9.31 -28.84 -28.02
C SER A 180 10.02 -29.82 -28.95
N GLU A 181 11.35 -29.70 -29.09
CA GLU A 181 12.16 -30.63 -29.88
C GLU A 181 12.17 -32.04 -29.28
N GLN A 182 12.36 -32.16 -27.96
CA GLN A 182 12.27 -33.44 -27.25
C GLN A 182 10.91 -34.10 -27.43
N ALA A 183 9.82 -33.34 -27.31
CA ALA A 183 8.47 -33.85 -27.52
C ALA A 183 8.27 -34.36 -28.96
N GLN A 184 8.84 -33.68 -29.97
CA GLN A 184 8.80 -34.16 -31.36
C GLN A 184 9.62 -35.44 -31.56
N ASN A 185 10.78 -35.56 -30.91
CA ASN A 185 11.62 -36.76 -31.00
C ASN A 185 10.94 -37.96 -30.34
N LEU A 186 10.41 -37.79 -29.13
CA LEU A 186 9.60 -38.82 -28.45
C LEU A 186 8.39 -39.24 -29.28
N ARG A 187 7.72 -38.29 -29.94
CA ARG A 187 6.57 -38.59 -30.81
C ARG A 187 6.96 -39.45 -32.01
N ARG A 188 8.13 -39.19 -32.61
CA ARG A 188 8.70 -40.02 -33.69
C ARG A 188 9.05 -41.42 -33.19
N GLU A 189 9.63 -41.52 -32.00
CA GLU A 189 10.00 -42.80 -31.39
C GLU A 189 8.78 -43.65 -31.03
N ILE A 190 7.73 -43.04 -30.46
CA ILE A 190 6.44 -43.69 -30.21
C ILE A 190 5.84 -44.24 -31.52
N GLN A 191 5.86 -43.46 -32.60
CA GLN A 191 5.37 -43.93 -33.90
C GLN A 191 6.19 -45.10 -34.45
N LYS A 192 7.51 -45.11 -34.24
CA LYS A 192 8.37 -46.23 -34.64
C LYS A 192 8.04 -47.49 -33.85
N LEU A 193 7.94 -47.38 -32.52
CA LEU A 193 7.59 -48.49 -31.63
C LEU A 193 6.19 -49.06 -31.93
N GLN A 194 5.23 -48.22 -32.30
CA GLN A 194 3.89 -48.68 -32.71
C GLN A 194 3.95 -49.51 -34.00
N ARG A 195 4.81 -49.17 -34.97
CA ARG A 195 5.00 -49.98 -36.18
C ARG A 195 5.68 -51.31 -35.86
N GLU A 196 6.73 -51.28 -35.02
CA GLU A 196 7.41 -52.50 -34.58
C GLU A 196 6.46 -53.45 -33.82
N GLN A 197 5.56 -52.90 -32.99
CA GLN A 197 4.53 -53.68 -32.31
C GLN A 197 3.56 -54.34 -33.30
N GLN A 198 3.10 -53.61 -34.34
CA GLN A 198 2.21 -54.18 -35.35
C GLN A 198 2.89 -55.30 -36.15
N GLU A 199 4.16 -55.13 -36.53
CA GLU A 199 4.93 -56.18 -37.21
C GLU A 199 5.13 -57.41 -36.31
N LEU A 200 5.46 -57.23 -35.03
CA LEU A 200 5.58 -58.34 -34.08
C LEU A 200 4.26 -59.10 -33.87
N LEU A 201 3.13 -58.39 -33.82
CA LEU A 201 1.80 -59.02 -33.77
C LEU A 201 1.54 -59.87 -35.02
N ARG A 202 1.89 -59.35 -36.19
CA ARG A 202 1.73 -60.06 -37.46
C ARG A 202 2.61 -61.31 -37.54
N GLN A 203 3.88 -61.21 -37.12
CA GLN A 203 4.79 -62.34 -37.01
C GLN A 203 4.28 -63.40 -36.04
N LYS A 204 3.71 -62.99 -34.90
CA LYS A 204 3.10 -63.91 -33.94
C LYS A 204 1.94 -64.68 -34.55
N GLU A 205 1.05 -64.02 -35.28
CA GLU A 205 -0.06 -64.67 -35.97
C GLU A 205 0.43 -65.68 -37.03
N GLU A 206 1.46 -65.32 -37.79
CA GLU A 206 2.07 -66.19 -38.79
C GLU A 206 2.69 -67.45 -38.17
N VAL A 207 3.45 -67.30 -37.07
CA VAL A 207 4.02 -68.44 -36.34
C VAL A 207 2.93 -69.33 -35.76
N GLN A 208 1.82 -68.77 -35.24
CA GLN A 208 0.69 -69.57 -34.76
C GLN A 208 0.05 -70.40 -35.88
N LEU A 209 -0.09 -69.83 -37.08
CA LEU A 209 -0.57 -70.55 -38.27
C LEU A 209 0.38 -71.68 -38.66
N GLN A 210 1.69 -71.45 -38.63
CA GLN A 210 2.69 -72.48 -38.92
C GLN A 210 2.66 -73.62 -37.90
N ILE A 211 2.52 -73.31 -36.60
CA ILE A 211 2.38 -74.33 -35.55
C ILE A 211 1.13 -75.18 -35.81
N ALA A 212 -0.02 -74.56 -36.06
CA ALA A 212 -1.26 -75.28 -36.35
C ALA A 212 -1.14 -76.19 -37.58
N GLN A 213 -0.44 -75.75 -38.63
CA GLN A 213 -0.15 -76.59 -39.79
C GLN A 213 0.75 -77.78 -39.44
N ARG A 214 1.82 -77.56 -38.67
CA ARG A 214 2.73 -78.66 -38.27
C ARG A 214 2.05 -79.66 -37.34
N ASP A 215 1.19 -79.21 -36.44
CA ASP A 215 0.41 -80.10 -35.56
C ASP A 215 -0.51 -81.02 -36.38
N GLN A 216 -1.14 -80.49 -37.44
CA GLN A 216 -1.94 -81.29 -38.36
C GLN A 216 -1.08 -82.31 -39.13
N GLU A 217 0.11 -81.90 -39.57
CA GLU A 217 1.07 -82.77 -40.28
C GLU A 217 1.61 -83.89 -39.38
N ILE A 218 1.91 -83.58 -38.12
CA ILE A 218 2.32 -84.55 -37.09
C ILE A 218 1.19 -85.56 -36.85
N ALA A 219 -0.05 -85.10 -36.67
CA ALA A 219 -1.19 -85.99 -36.48
C ALA A 219 -1.41 -86.95 -37.67
N GLN A 220 -1.20 -86.47 -38.90
CA GLN A 220 -1.24 -87.31 -40.10
C GLN A 220 -0.14 -88.37 -40.08
N ARG A 221 1.11 -87.98 -39.75
CA ARG A 221 2.23 -88.92 -39.67
C ARG A 221 2.06 -89.94 -38.54
N GLU A 222 1.50 -89.56 -37.40
CA GLU A 222 1.20 -90.49 -36.30
C GLU A 222 0.16 -91.54 -36.72
N ALA A 223 -0.86 -91.15 -37.49
CA ALA A 223 -1.82 -92.10 -38.05
C ALA A 223 -1.16 -93.06 -39.07
N GLU A 224 -0.24 -92.56 -39.90
CA GLU A 224 0.53 -93.41 -40.83
C GLU A 224 1.47 -94.38 -40.08
N ILE A 225 2.14 -93.92 -39.03
CA ILE A 225 3.00 -94.77 -38.18
C ILE A 225 2.16 -95.87 -37.53
N GLN A 226 1.00 -95.55 -36.95
CA GLN A 226 0.11 -96.56 -36.39
C GLN A 226 -0.31 -97.61 -37.41
N LYS A 227 -0.60 -97.20 -38.65
CA LYS A 227 -0.91 -98.12 -39.74
C LYS A 227 0.29 -99.01 -40.09
N ARG A 228 1.49 -98.43 -40.20
CA ARG A 228 2.73 -99.20 -40.45
C ARG A 228 3.06 -100.16 -39.31
N ASP A 229 2.82 -99.78 -38.05
CA ASP A 229 3.03 -100.65 -36.89
C ASP A 229 2.08 -101.85 -36.91
N GLN A 230 0.83 -101.67 -37.35
CA GLN A 230 -0.10 -102.78 -37.58
C GLN A 230 0.39 -103.70 -38.71
N GLU A 231 0.87 -103.14 -39.81
CA GLU A 231 1.47 -103.91 -40.93
C GLU A 231 2.72 -104.68 -40.49
N ILE A 232 3.63 -104.05 -39.73
CA ILE A 232 4.82 -104.69 -39.15
C ILE A 232 4.41 -105.79 -38.18
N THR A 233 3.37 -105.58 -37.37
CA THR A 233 2.85 -106.62 -36.45
C THR A 233 2.31 -107.82 -37.22
N GLN A 234 1.63 -107.58 -38.34
CA GLN A 234 1.13 -108.62 -39.23
C GLN A 234 2.27 -109.36 -39.93
N GLN A 235 3.28 -108.64 -40.43
CA GLN A 235 4.49 -109.23 -41.00
C GLN A 235 5.28 -110.04 -39.98
N LYS A 236 5.40 -109.58 -38.72
CA LYS A 236 6.04 -110.35 -37.64
C LYS A 236 5.32 -111.66 -37.36
N ARG A 237 3.98 -111.71 -37.47
CA ARG A 237 3.23 -112.99 -37.37
C ARG A 237 3.52 -113.91 -38.55
N GLN A 238 3.59 -113.37 -39.76
CA GLN A 238 3.98 -114.13 -40.95
C GLN A 238 5.42 -114.66 -40.87
N ILE A 239 6.35 -113.84 -40.37
CA ILE A 239 7.74 -114.23 -40.11
C ILE A 239 7.78 -115.31 -39.03
N ALA A 240 7.04 -115.18 -37.93
CA ALA A 240 6.99 -116.23 -36.90
C ALA A 240 6.42 -117.57 -37.43
N GLU A 241 5.45 -117.52 -38.34
CA GLU A 241 4.88 -118.69 -39.01
C GLU A 241 5.88 -119.29 -40.03
N GLN A 242 6.60 -118.45 -40.76
CA GLN A 242 7.73 -118.85 -41.60
C GLN A 242 8.90 -119.40 -40.76
N GLU A 243 9.19 -118.86 -39.59
CA GLU A 243 10.20 -119.33 -38.64
C GLU A 243 9.79 -120.68 -38.06
N SER A 244 8.50 -120.95 -37.85
CA SER A 244 8.00 -122.29 -37.48
C SER A 244 8.19 -123.31 -38.62
N GLN A 245 7.96 -122.89 -39.87
CA GLN A 245 8.25 -123.70 -41.07
C GLN A 245 9.76 -123.87 -41.30
N ILE A 246 10.56 -122.84 -41.01
CA ILE A 246 12.02 -122.89 -41.02
C ILE A 246 12.50 -123.78 -39.90
N MET A 247 11.95 -123.77 -38.68
CA MET A 247 12.32 -124.70 -37.60
C MET A 247 12.04 -126.15 -37.99
N ALA A 248 10.94 -126.43 -38.70
CA ALA A 248 10.68 -127.75 -39.26
C ALA A 248 11.69 -128.14 -40.35
N LYS A 249 12.08 -127.19 -41.22
CA LYS A 249 13.17 -127.38 -42.20
C LYS A 249 14.57 -127.36 -41.57
N GLN A 250 14.74 -126.72 -40.42
CA GLN A 250 15.99 -126.56 -39.67
C GLN A 250 16.24 -127.82 -38.87
N SER A 251 15.22 -128.53 -38.38
CA SER A 251 15.39 -129.90 -37.89
C SER A 251 15.90 -130.86 -38.98
N GLN A 252 15.60 -130.58 -40.26
CA GLN A 252 16.06 -131.36 -41.42
C GLN A 252 17.45 -130.89 -41.91
N ILE A 253 17.74 -129.59 -41.79
CA ILE A 253 19.04 -128.97 -42.06
C ILE A 253 20.02 -129.21 -40.92
N ASP A 254 19.64 -129.34 -39.66
CA ASP A 254 20.50 -129.62 -38.49
C ASP A 254 21.07 -131.04 -38.59
N GLN A 255 20.32 -131.95 -39.20
CA GLN A 255 20.80 -133.29 -39.56
C GLN A 255 21.86 -133.26 -40.69
N GLN A 256 21.80 -132.26 -41.58
CA GLN A 256 22.76 -132.06 -42.70
C GLN A 256 23.90 -131.07 -42.35
N THR A 257 23.67 -130.16 -41.40
CA THR A 257 24.56 -129.10 -40.92
C THR A 257 25.47 -129.60 -39.80
N ALA A 258 25.07 -130.63 -39.04
CA ALA A 258 25.99 -131.36 -38.17
C ALA A 258 27.19 -131.96 -38.94
N GLN A 259 27.06 -132.22 -40.25
CA GLN A 259 28.16 -132.68 -41.09
C GLN A 259 28.99 -131.55 -41.74
N ILE A 260 28.43 -130.35 -41.90
CA ILE A 260 29.08 -129.24 -42.64
C ILE A 260 29.63 -128.15 -41.70
N MET A 261 29.11 -128.03 -40.48
CA MET A 261 29.79 -127.31 -39.38
C MET A 261 31.14 -127.91 -38.99
N ALA A 262 31.43 -129.16 -39.35
CA ALA A 262 32.68 -129.76 -38.93
C ALA A 262 33.92 -129.12 -39.57
N LYS A 263 33.81 -128.34 -40.65
CA LYS A 263 35.04 -127.97 -41.39
C LYS A 263 35.24 -126.51 -41.79
N GLN A 264 34.25 -125.79 -42.31
CA GLN A 264 34.62 -124.61 -43.12
C GLN A 264 34.28 -123.25 -42.50
N SER A 265 33.24 -123.15 -41.67
CA SER A 265 32.81 -121.82 -41.19
C SER A 265 33.58 -121.29 -39.98
N GLN A 266 34.33 -122.14 -39.26
CA GLN A 266 35.11 -121.66 -38.11
C GLN A 266 36.35 -120.87 -38.54
N ILE A 267 36.84 -121.13 -39.75
CA ILE A 267 38.06 -120.51 -40.30
C ILE A 267 37.77 -119.12 -40.90
N ASP A 268 36.67 -118.96 -41.65
CA ASP A 268 36.40 -117.70 -42.37
C ASP A 268 35.84 -116.58 -41.46
N GLN A 269 35.22 -116.94 -40.33
CA GLN A 269 34.60 -115.96 -39.41
C GLN A 269 35.63 -115.20 -38.55
N GLN A 270 36.79 -115.80 -38.27
CA GLN A 270 37.86 -115.16 -37.48
C GLN A 270 38.69 -114.16 -38.31
N THR A 271 38.87 -114.39 -39.61
CA THR A 271 39.70 -113.54 -40.47
C THR A 271 39.00 -112.23 -40.88
N ALA A 272 37.67 -112.24 -41.06
CA ALA A 272 36.91 -111.04 -41.46
C ALA A 272 36.66 -110.05 -40.31
N GLN A 273 36.58 -110.52 -39.05
CA GLN A 273 36.39 -109.66 -37.88
C GLN A 273 37.60 -108.76 -37.58
N ILE A 274 38.81 -109.18 -37.98
CA ILE A 274 40.06 -108.44 -37.74
C ILE A 274 40.22 -107.27 -38.73
N MET A 275 39.78 -107.41 -39.98
CA MET A 275 39.88 -106.34 -40.98
C MET A 275 38.85 -105.21 -40.80
N ALA A 276 37.65 -105.53 -40.28
CA ALA A 276 36.61 -104.53 -40.01
C ALA A 276 36.94 -103.61 -38.82
N LYS A 277 37.64 -104.12 -37.79
CA LYS A 277 38.07 -103.31 -36.64
C LYS A 277 39.21 -102.33 -36.97
N GLN A 278 40.08 -102.67 -37.92
CA GLN A 278 41.19 -101.79 -38.32
C GLN A 278 40.68 -100.55 -39.10
N SER A 279 39.69 -100.71 -39.98
CA SER A 279 39.05 -99.59 -40.69
C SER A 279 38.25 -98.65 -39.77
N GLN A 280 37.77 -99.15 -38.64
CA GLN A 280 37.01 -98.38 -37.65
C GLN A 280 37.92 -97.48 -36.78
N ILE A 281 39.18 -97.89 -36.59
CA ILE A 281 40.20 -97.12 -35.85
C ILE A 281 40.70 -95.95 -36.70
N ASP A 282 40.97 -96.16 -37.99
CA ASP A 282 41.46 -95.10 -38.89
C ASP A 282 40.41 -93.97 -39.08
N GLN A 283 39.12 -94.31 -39.04
CA GLN A 283 38.01 -93.35 -39.13
C GLN A 283 37.80 -92.55 -37.84
N GLN A 284 38.11 -93.14 -36.67
CA GLN A 284 38.06 -92.46 -35.37
C GLN A 284 39.26 -91.52 -35.17
N THR A 285 40.44 -91.82 -35.72
CA THR A 285 41.61 -90.93 -35.66
C THR A 285 41.38 -89.63 -36.45
N ALA A 286 40.68 -89.69 -37.60
CA ALA A 286 40.30 -88.50 -38.37
C ALA A 286 39.25 -87.61 -37.68
N GLN A 287 38.31 -88.20 -36.93
CA GLN A 287 37.33 -87.43 -36.13
C GLN A 287 37.97 -86.72 -34.92
N ILE A 288 39.00 -87.32 -34.31
CA ILE A 288 39.72 -86.73 -33.19
C ILE A 288 40.57 -85.53 -33.62
N ASP A 289 41.19 -85.57 -34.81
CA ASP A 289 41.96 -84.44 -35.34
C ASP A 289 41.07 -83.24 -35.74
N GLN A 290 39.85 -83.50 -36.25
CA GLN A 290 38.86 -82.47 -36.55
C GLN A 290 38.32 -81.79 -35.27
N GLN A 291 38.04 -82.56 -34.21
CA GLN A 291 37.62 -82.02 -32.91
C GLN A 291 38.72 -81.22 -32.21
N LYS A 292 40.00 -81.54 -32.46
CA LYS A 292 41.16 -80.79 -31.95
C LYS A 292 41.29 -79.41 -32.60
N GLN A 293 40.96 -79.27 -33.89
CA GLN A 293 40.92 -77.98 -34.58
C GLN A 293 39.77 -77.10 -34.07
N GLU A 294 38.55 -77.64 -33.88
CA GLU A 294 37.40 -76.90 -33.32
C GLU A 294 37.64 -76.43 -31.86
N LEU A 295 38.31 -77.24 -31.04
CA LEU A 295 38.72 -76.87 -29.68
C LEU A 295 39.76 -75.73 -29.66
N THR A 296 40.62 -75.65 -30.67
CA THR A 296 41.64 -74.59 -30.78
C THR A 296 41.01 -73.25 -31.20
N GLU A 297 40.01 -73.28 -32.09
CA GLU A 297 39.21 -72.10 -32.47
C GLU A 297 38.30 -71.61 -31.33
N GLN A 298 37.71 -72.53 -30.54
CA GLN A 298 36.95 -72.18 -29.34
C GLN A 298 37.84 -71.57 -28.25
N GLN A 299 39.09 -72.04 -28.09
CA GLN A 299 40.05 -71.46 -27.15
C GLN A 299 40.44 -70.02 -27.52
N GLN A 300 40.61 -69.71 -28.82
CA GLN A 300 40.83 -68.32 -29.28
C GLN A 300 39.62 -67.39 -29.06
N GLN A 301 38.39 -67.90 -29.16
CA GLN A 301 37.19 -67.13 -28.81
C GLN A 301 37.07 -66.84 -27.31
N ILE A 302 37.52 -67.77 -26.45
CA ILE A 302 37.54 -67.58 -25.00
C ILE A 302 38.54 -66.48 -24.62
N ASP A 303 39.73 -66.47 -25.23
CA ASP A 303 40.74 -65.44 -24.97
C ASP A 303 40.29 -64.03 -25.41
N LEU A 304 39.57 -63.94 -26.54
CA LEU A 304 38.95 -62.68 -27.01
C LEU A 304 37.84 -62.19 -26.07
N ARG A 305 36.99 -63.08 -25.55
CA ARG A 305 35.95 -62.72 -24.58
C ARG A 305 36.53 -62.35 -23.22
N GLN A 306 37.62 -62.97 -22.80
CA GLN A 306 38.31 -62.64 -21.55
C GLN A 306 38.92 -61.22 -21.60
N ALA A 307 39.40 -60.78 -22.76
CA ALA A 307 39.84 -59.40 -22.98
C ALA A 307 38.68 -58.38 -22.97
N GLU A 308 37.51 -58.74 -23.52
CA GLU A 308 36.31 -57.89 -23.50
C GLU A 308 35.72 -57.73 -22.08
N ILE A 309 35.74 -58.79 -21.28
CA ILE A 309 35.32 -58.76 -19.86
C ILE A 309 36.23 -57.84 -19.05
N ALA A 310 37.56 -57.94 -19.23
CA ALA A 310 38.51 -57.05 -18.55
C ALA A 310 38.34 -55.56 -18.92
N GLN A 311 37.85 -55.26 -20.13
CA GLN A 311 37.52 -53.90 -20.55
C GLN A 311 36.20 -53.40 -19.96
N ARG A 312 35.19 -54.27 -19.81
CA ARG A 312 33.93 -53.95 -19.12
C ARG A 312 34.11 -53.72 -17.62
N ASP A 313 35.00 -54.46 -16.97
CA ASP A 313 35.32 -54.29 -15.55
C ASP A 313 35.95 -52.91 -15.26
N ARG A 314 36.75 -52.36 -16.19
CA ARG A 314 37.30 -50.99 -16.06
C ARG A 314 36.22 -49.91 -16.17
N VAL A 315 35.24 -50.11 -17.06
CA VAL A 315 34.10 -49.17 -17.22
C VAL A 315 33.17 -49.22 -16.00
N ILE A 316 33.00 -50.40 -15.38
CA ILE A 316 32.22 -50.57 -14.15
C ILE A 316 32.93 -49.84 -12.99
N ALA A 317 34.25 -50.00 -12.84
CA ALA A 317 35.03 -49.29 -11.81
C ALA A 317 34.99 -47.75 -11.99
N GLU A 318 35.00 -47.25 -13.23
CA GLU A 318 34.85 -45.81 -13.51
C GLU A 318 33.44 -45.31 -13.16
N ARG A 319 32.40 -46.10 -13.44
CA ARG A 319 31.01 -45.79 -13.09
C ARG A 319 30.75 -45.84 -11.59
N GLU A 320 31.37 -46.75 -10.84
CA GLU A 320 31.29 -46.81 -9.38
C GLU A 320 31.92 -45.58 -8.71
N ASN A 321 33.04 -45.08 -9.25
CA ASN A 321 33.63 -43.83 -8.77
C ASN A 321 32.74 -42.61 -9.08
N ARG A 322 32.09 -42.58 -10.26
CA ARG A 322 31.10 -41.55 -10.62
C ARG A 322 29.87 -41.60 -9.70
N LEU A 323 29.44 -42.80 -9.29
CA LEU A 323 28.32 -42.98 -8.36
C LEU A 323 28.64 -42.41 -6.98
N LYS A 324 29.84 -42.70 -6.44
CA LYS A 324 30.31 -42.14 -5.15
C LYS A 324 30.42 -40.62 -5.16
N GLU A 325 30.75 -40.01 -6.30
CA GLU A 325 30.82 -38.55 -6.44
C GLU A 325 29.42 -37.91 -6.52
N LEU A 326 28.47 -38.59 -7.18
CA LEU A 326 27.07 -38.18 -7.22
C LEU A 326 26.36 -38.34 -5.86
N GLU A 327 26.68 -39.38 -5.08
CA GLU A 327 26.18 -39.56 -3.71
C GLU A 327 26.66 -38.45 -2.77
N ARG A 328 27.91 -37.98 -2.92
CA ARG A 328 28.43 -36.82 -2.16
C ARG A 328 27.74 -35.51 -2.55
N GLN A 329 27.41 -35.33 -3.83
CA GLN A 329 26.62 -34.18 -4.29
C GLN A 329 25.18 -34.24 -3.75
N GLN A 330 24.57 -35.42 -3.72
CA GLN A 330 23.21 -35.62 -3.20
C GLN A 330 23.12 -35.33 -1.69
N ALA A 331 24.10 -35.80 -0.90
CA ALA A 331 24.16 -35.52 0.54
C ALA A 331 24.40 -34.03 0.86
N PHE A 332 25.09 -33.28 -0.02
CA PHE A 332 25.26 -31.84 0.11
C PHE A 332 23.96 -31.07 -0.22
N LEU A 333 23.26 -31.48 -1.28
CA LEU A 333 21.97 -30.92 -1.70
C LEU A 333 20.84 -31.22 -0.70
N GLU A 334 20.80 -32.40 -0.08
CA GLU A 334 19.85 -32.71 1.01
C GLU A 334 20.06 -31.84 2.25
N LYS A 335 21.31 -31.50 2.57
CA LYS A 335 21.64 -30.63 3.70
C LYS A 335 21.28 -29.16 3.43
N ASP A 336 21.37 -28.70 2.19
CA ASP A 336 20.87 -27.38 1.77
C ASP A 336 19.34 -27.34 1.71
N ILE A 337 18.67 -28.44 1.33
CA ILE A 337 17.19 -28.57 1.36
C ILE A 337 16.67 -28.54 2.80
N GLN A 338 17.31 -29.22 3.75
CA GLN A 338 16.91 -29.17 5.17
C GLN A 338 17.06 -27.77 5.79
N ASN A 339 18.10 -27.02 5.40
CA ASN A 339 18.27 -25.62 5.83
C ASN A 339 17.27 -24.65 5.14
N LEU A 340 16.78 -24.99 3.95
CA LEU A 340 15.69 -24.26 3.28
C LEU A 340 14.31 -24.61 3.88
N GLU A 341 14.08 -25.86 4.29
CA GLU A 341 12.81 -26.32 4.86
C GLU A 341 12.52 -25.72 6.24
N GLN A 342 13.53 -25.51 7.10
CA GLN A 342 13.35 -24.78 8.36
C GLN A 342 13.00 -23.30 8.16
N ASN A 343 13.42 -22.68 7.04
CA ASN A 343 13.09 -21.29 6.73
C ASN A 343 11.75 -21.13 5.97
N PHE A 344 11.23 -22.20 5.34
CA PHE A 344 10.00 -22.15 4.52
C PHE A 344 8.72 -22.63 5.22
N GLN A 345 8.79 -23.13 6.45
CA GLN A 345 7.59 -23.57 7.20
C GLN A 345 6.71 -22.41 7.71
N PHE A 346 7.16 -21.15 7.69
CA PHE A 346 6.31 -20.00 8.05
C PHE A 346 5.41 -19.47 6.92
N LEU A 347 5.62 -19.92 5.66
CA LEU A 347 4.95 -19.33 4.49
C LEU A 347 3.89 -20.25 3.84
N ARG A 348 3.72 -21.50 4.31
CA ARG A 348 2.87 -22.49 3.63
C ARG A 348 1.56 -22.83 4.34
N GLU A 349 1.22 -22.13 5.41
CA GLU A 349 -0.15 -22.11 5.94
C GLU A 349 -0.64 -20.66 5.92
N GLY A 350 -1.76 -20.44 5.21
CA GLY A 350 -2.35 -19.13 4.96
C GLY A 350 -2.89 -18.44 6.22
N ASN A 351 -2.01 -18.07 7.15
CA ASN A 351 -2.32 -17.24 8.31
C ASN A 351 -2.36 -15.76 7.89
N PHE A 352 -3.19 -15.46 6.89
CA PHE A 352 -3.55 -14.08 6.58
C PHE A 352 -4.46 -13.58 7.70
N ALA A 353 -3.97 -12.63 8.47
CA ALA A 353 -4.75 -11.94 9.48
C ALA A 353 -5.82 -11.03 8.84
N ILE A 354 -5.49 -10.43 7.70
CA ILE A 354 -6.37 -9.53 6.95
C ILE A 354 -6.25 -9.90 5.47
N LEU A 355 -7.38 -10.09 4.80
CA LEU A 355 -7.44 -10.31 3.35
C LEU A 355 -7.60 -8.98 2.62
N ARG A 356 -7.21 -8.92 1.34
CA ARG A 356 -7.45 -7.77 0.47
C ARG A 356 -8.94 -7.46 0.34
N ASN A 357 -9.29 -6.17 0.33
CA ASN A 357 -10.67 -5.67 0.27
C ASN A 357 -11.54 -6.08 1.48
N GLN A 358 -10.93 -6.51 2.58
CA GLN A 358 -11.67 -6.75 3.81
C GLN A 358 -12.02 -5.41 4.46
N VAL A 359 -13.28 -5.24 4.84
CA VAL A 359 -13.75 -4.05 5.55
C VAL A 359 -13.20 -4.08 6.98
N LEU A 360 -12.44 -3.05 7.34
CA LEU A 360 -11.86 -2.88 8.66
C LEU A 360 -12.74 -1.99 9.55
N ALA A 361 -13.38 -0.99 8.96
CA ALA A 361 -14.40 -0.17 9.62
C ALA A 361 -15.42 0.32 8.58
N SER A 362 -16.65 0.56 9.01
CA SER A 362 -17.69 1.19 8.19
C SER A 362 -18.67 1.97 9.05
N GLY A 363 -19.11 3.13 8.53
CA GLY A 363 -20.09 3.96 9.21
C GLY A 363 -20.88 4.84 8.25
N VAL A 364 -22.07 5.25 8.69
CA VAL A 364 -22.88 6.26 8.01
C VAL A 364 -22.49 7.64 8.54
N VAL A 365 -21.95 8.47 7.68
CA VAL A 365 -21.44 9.80 8.02
C VAL A 365 -22.30 10.86 7.34
N ARG A 366 -22.81 11.82 8.11
CA ARG A 366 -23.48 13.02 7.59
C ARG A 366 -22.85 14.26 8.19
N VAL A 367 -22.19 15.05 7.35
CA VAL A 367 -21.42 16.21 7.79
C VAL A 367 -22.23 17.49 7.61
N LEU A 368 -22.60 18.13 8.72
CA LEU A 368 -23.35 19.40 8.70
C LEU A 368 -22.45 20.64 8.81
N GLN A 369 -21.17 20.45 9.14
CA GLN A 369 -20.17 21.51 9.31
C GLN A 369 -18.85 21.10 8.64
N PRO A 370 -18.11 22.01 7.98
CA PRO A 370 -16.91 21.66 7.21
C PRO A 370 -15.82 20.90 7.99
N LEU A 371 -15.64 21.21 9.28
CA LEU A 371 -14.68 20.52 10.15
C LEU A 371 -15.10 19.07 10.50
N GLY A 372 -16.39 18.75 10.38
CA GLY A 372 -16.94 17.44 10.74
C GLY A 372 -16.56 16.31 9.78
N ALA A 373 -16.25 16.62 8.52
CA ALA A 373 -15.83 15.60 7.54
C ALA A 373 -14.48 14.98 7.91
N ARG A 374 -13.51 15.83 8.26
CA ARG A 374 -12.19 15.37 8.68
C ARG A 374 -12.26 14.54 9.96
N GLN A 375 -13.00 15.02 10.96
CA GLN A 375 -13.19 14.30 12.23
C GLN A 375 -13.85 12.93 12.01
N ALA A 376 -14.88 12.85 11.17
CA ALA A 376 -15.54 11.59 10.87
C ALA A 376 -14.63 10.60 10.13
N ALA A 377 -13.80 11.08 9.20
CA ALA A 377 -12.81 10.26 8.51
C ALA A 377 -11.70 9.76 9.46
N GLU A 378 -11.22 10.61 10.37
CA GLU A 378 -10.25 10.23 11.41
C GLU A 378 -10.80 9.18 12.37
N GLU A 379 -12.06 9.29 12.78
CA GLU A 379 -12.70 8.30 13.65
C GLU A 379 -12.80 6.94 12.98
N LEU A 380 -13.22 6.88 11.71
CA LEU A 380 -13.28 5.64 10.94
C LEU A 380 -11.90 5.00 10.75
N LEU A 381 -10.84 5.79 10.57
CA LEU A 381 -9.47 5.27 10.53
C LEU A 381 -9.04 4.72 11.88
N ARG A 382 -9.44 5.35 12.99
CA ARG A 382 -9.16 4.84 14.34
C ARG A 382 -9.85 3.51 14.57
N GLU A 383 -11.13 3.39 14.21
CA GLU A 383 -11.87 2.11 14.27
C GLU A 383 -11.20 1.04 13.39
N ALA A 384 -10.81 1.39 12.16
CA ALA A 384 -10.13 0.47 11.26
C ALA A 384 -8.78 0.01 11.81
N ASN A 385 -8.05 0.92 12.47
CA ASN A 385 -6.80 0.63 13.13
C ASN A 385 -6.98 -0.35 14.31
N LEU A 386 -8.00 -0.15 15.13
CA LEU A 386 -8.36 -1.09 16.20
C LEU A 386 -8.71 -2.47 15.65
N ALA A 387 -9.55 -2.53 14.61
CA ALA A 387 -9.93 -3.78 13.96
C ALA A 387 -8.73 -4.49 13.30
N ALA A 388 -7.79 -3.73 12.73
CA ALA A 388 -6.57 -4.28 12.17
C ALA A 388 -5.70 -4.92 13.27
N ILE A 389 -5.42 -4.22 14.37
CA ILE A 389 -4.59 -4.71 15.48
C ILE A 389 -5.15 -6.01 16.07
N GLN A 390 -6.46 -6.08 16.30
CA GLN A 390 -7.10 -7.28 16.81
C GLN A 390 -6.86 -8.51 15.92
N ARG A 391 -6.72 -8.31 14.61
CA ARG A 391 -6.48 -9.37 13.62
C ARG A 391 -5.01 -9.71 13.46
N ILE A 392 -4.14 -8.71 13.29
CA ILE A 392 -2.70 -8.93 13.06
C ILE A 392 -1.92 -9.26 14.33
N ARG A 393 -2.44 -8.92 15.52
CA ARG A 393 -1.78 -9.15 16.82
C ARG A 393 -2.78 -9.54 17.92
N PRO A 394 -3.45 -10.69 17.80
CA PRO A 394 -4.42 -11.15 18.79
C PRO A 394 -3.76 -11.28 20.18
N GLY A 395 -4.45 -10.79 21.22
CA GLY A 395 -3.98 -10.89 22.61
C GLY A 395 -3.00 -9.80 23.09
N THR A 396 -2.64 -8.84 22.24
CA THR A 396 -1.85 -7.67 22.65
C THR A 396 -2.75 -6.45 22.88
N ASN A 397 -2.63 -5.79 24.03
CA ASN A 397 -3.46 -4.63 24.40
C ASN A 397 -2.79 -3.31 23.97
N VAL A 398 -2.44 -3.20 22.69
CA VAL A 398 -1.76 -2.02 22.12
C VAL A 398 -2.79 -1.08 21.48
N ALA A 399 -3.60 -0.45 22.32
CA ALA A 399 -4.62 0.52 21.87
C ALA A 399 -4.03 1.81 21.25
N GLN A 400 -2.72 2.03 21.35
CA GLN A 400 -2.04 3.27 20.94
C GLN A 400 -1.15 3.12 19.70
N GLU A 401 -0.99 1.92 19.15
CA GLU A 401 -0.19 1.74 17.93
C GLU A 401 -0.99 2.14 16.70
N GLN A 402 -0.37 2.88 15.78
CA GLN A 402 -0.95 3.16 14.47
C GLN A 402 -0.36 2.19 13.45
N VAL A 403 -1.08 1.12 13.15
CA VAL A 403 -0.71 0.12 12.14
C VAL A 403 -1.36 0.43 10.79
N VAL A 404 -2.54 1.07 10.78
CA VAL A 404 -3.23 1.43 9.56
C VAL A 404 -2.63 2.70 8.95
N GLN A 405 -2.27 2.61 7.66
CA GLN A 405 -1.83 3.74 6.84
C GLN A 405 -2.75 3.94 5.65
N ILE A 406 -3.17 5.18 5.45
CA ILE A 406 -3.87 5.66 4.25
C ILE A 406 -3.04 6.79 3.63
N THR A 407 -3.05 6.91 2.32
CA THR A 407 -2.32 8.02 1.68
C THR A 407 -3.01 9.36 1.97
N ALA A 408 -2.22 10.44 2.10
CA ALA A 408 -2.78 11.78 2.31
C ALA A 408 -3.76 12.17 1.19
N THR A 409 -3.47 11.78 -0.05
CA THR A 409 -4.34 12.04 -1.20
C THR A 409 -5.68 11.31 -1.10
N GLU A 410 -5.69 10.02 -0.72
CA GLU A 410 -6.94 9.27 -0.54
C GLU A 410 -7.75 9.80 0.64
N PHE A 411 -7.07 10.17 1.73
CA PHE A 411 -7.71 10.75 2.89
C PHE A 411 -8.39 12.09 2.57
N GLU A 412 -7.69 13.03 1.92
CA GLU A 412 -8.27 14.33 1.56
C GLU A 412 -9.40 14.18 0.53
N ARG A 413 -9.30 13.23 -0.41
CA ARG A 413 -10.41 12.90 -1.33
C ARG A 413 -11.66 12.41 -0.59
N LEU A 414 -11.49 11.53 0.40
CA LEU A 414 -12.61 11.07 1.23
C LEU A 414 -13.26 12.26 1.95
N VAL A 415 -12.45 13.12 2.57
CA VAL A 415 -12.92 14.30 3.31
C VAL A 415 -13.69 15.24 2.38
N GLU A 416 -13.16 15.54 1.20
CA GLU A 416 -13.83 16.38 0.19
C GLU A 416 -15.18 15.77 -0.25
N GLN A 417 -15.19 14.46 -0.51
CA GLN A 417 -16.38 13.76 -1.02
C GLN A 417 -17.55 13.76 -0.02
N ILE A 418 -17.28 13.60 1.28
CA ILE A 418 -18.33 13.53 2.32
C ILE A 418 -18.74 14.91 2.86
N ASN A 419 -18.10 16.00 2.42
CA ASN A 419 -18.30 17.34 2.95
C ASN A 419 -19.45 18.15 2.27
N ASN A 420 -20.44 17.47 1.69
CA ASN A 420 -21.51 18.12 0.93
C ASN A 420 -22.89 18.08 1.63
N GLY A 421 -22.97 17.62 2.88
CA GLY A 421 -24.22 17.55 3.67
C GLY A 421 -25.08 16.31 3.43
N GLN A 422 -24.77 15.49 2.42
CA GLN A 422 -25.45 14.22 2.18
C GLN A 422 -24.96 13.14 3.16
N PRO A 423 -25.81 12.17 3.52
CA PRO A 423 -25.35 10.99 4.26
C PRO A 423 -24.56 10.09 3.31
N TYR A 424 -23.36 9.67 3.74
CA TYR A 424 -22.50 8.71 3.04
C TYR A 424 -22.31 7.45 3.87
N VAL A 425 -22.24 6.31 3.22
CA VAL A 425 -21.66 5.09 3.78
C VAL A 425 -20.18 5.11 3.43
N VAL A 426 -19.33 5.15 4.45
CA VAL A 426 -17.88 5.10 4.29
C VAL A 426 -17.38 3.74 4.75
N ARG A 427 -16.43 3.17 4.00
CA ARG A 427 -15.76 1.90 4.32
C ARG A 427 -14.26 2.09 4.23
N ILE A 428 -13.54 1.65 5.26
CA ILE A 428 -12.08 1.55 5.25
C ILE A 428 -11.72 0.10 4.95
N MET A 429 -10.97 -0.13 3.88
CA MET A 429 -10.70 -1.46 3.34
C MET A 429 -9.21 -1.69 3.16
N SER A 430 -8.75 -2.91 3.41
CA SER A 430 -7.35 -3.31 3.21
C SER A 430 -6.94 -3.32 1.73
N ALA A 431 -5.75 -2.78 1.43
CA ALA A 431 -5.21 -2.72 0.07
C ALA A 431 -4.59 -4.04 -0.40
N ALA A 432 -4.12 -4.88 0.53
CA ALA A 432 -3.44 -6.15 0.28
C ALA A 432 -3.84 -7.23 1.31
N ASN A 433 -3.25 -8.42 1.17
CA ASN A 433 -3.29 -9.44 2.21
C ASN A 433 -2.17 -9.16 3.22
N TYR A 434 -2.47 -9.26 4.51
CA TYR A 434 -1.52 -9.01 5.61
C TYR A 434 -1.41 -10.23 6.52
N LEU A 435 -0.20 -10.59 6.89
CA LEU A 435 0.11 -11.67 7.81
C LEU A 435 0.02 -11.21 9.28
N VAL A 436 -0.09 -12.18 10.19
CA VAL A 436 0.04 -11.94 11.63
C VAL A 436 1.43 -11.34 11.93
N GLY A 437 1.47 -10.28 12.73
CA GLY A 437 2.71 -9.61 13.15
C GLY A 437 3.19 -8.48 12.23
N GLU A 438 2.51 -8.22 11.10
CA GLU A 438 2.87 -7.09 10.24
C GLU A 438 2.78 -5.74 10.97
N LYS A 439 3.67 -4.82 10.59
CA LYS A 439 3.77 -3.50 11.25
C LYS A 439 2.86 -2.45 10.61
N ILE A 440 2.53 -2.62 9.33
CA ILE A 440 1.81 -1.63 8.55
C ILE A 440 0.74 -2.32 7.72
N VAL A 441 -0.49 -1.84 7.82
CA VAL A 441 -1.65 -2.26 7.03
C VAL A 441 -2.06 -1.08 6.16
N GLN A 442 -1.80 -1.15 4.85
CA GLN A 442 -2.25 -0.13 3.92
C GLN A 442 -3.75 -0.29 3.68
N VAL A 443 -4.46 0.83 3.74
CA VAL A 443 -5.91 0.88 3.54
C VAL A 443 -6.27 1.94 2.52
N PHE A 444 -7.42 1.75 1.89
CA PHE A 444 -8.09 2.78 1.09
C PHE A 444 -9.51 2.97 1.62
N ALA A 445 -10.09 4.13 1.30
CA ALA A 445 -11.46 4.45 1.67
C ALA A 445 -12.38 4.42 0.45
N ASP A 446 -13.58 3.88 0.63
CA ASP A 446 -14.68 3.95 -0.32
C ASP A 446 -15.85 4.69 0.34
N ALA A 447 -16.50 5.59 -0.40
CA ALA A 447 -17.63 6.37 0.07
C ALA A 447 -18.74 6.39 -0.98
N ALA A 448 -19.96 6.03 -0.58
CA ALA A 448 -21.14 6.06 -1.44
C ALA A 448 -22.30 6.76 -0.73
N VAL A 449 -23.13 7.47 -1.49
CA VAL A 449 -24.32 8.14 -0.93
C VAL A 449 -25.24 7.09 -0.29
N ASN A 450 -25.63 7.34 0.96
CA ASN A 450 -26.55 6.49 1.71
C ASN A 450 -27.99 6.76 1.30
N LYS A 451 -28.45 6.10 0.24
CA LYS A 451 -29.78 6.23 -0.33
C LYS A 451 -30.61 4.98 -0.07
N ILE A 452 -31.93 5.11 -0.19
CA ILE A 452 -32.83 3.97 -0.16
C ILE A 452 -32.52 3.09 -1.37
N VAL A 453 -32.30 1.80 -1.13
CA VAL A 453 -32.04 0.77 -2.15
C VAL A 453 -33.28 -0.09 -2.36
N PHE A 454 -34.02 -0.40 -1.28
CA PHE A 454 -35.24 -1.19 -1.34
C PHE A 454 -36.35 -0.63 -0.44
N PHE A 455 -37.58 -0.74 -0.92
CA PHE A 455 -38.76 -0.42 -0.12
C PHE A 455 -39.30 -1.66 0.60
N ARG A 456 -39.99 -1.45 1.72
CA ARG A 456 -40.71 -2.51 2.42
C ARG A 456 -41.74 -3.17 1.50
N GLY A 457 -41.79 -4.50 1.50
CA GLY A 457 -42.68 -5.30 0.67
C GLY A 457 -42.14 -5.61 -0.74
N GLU A 458 -40.95 -5.10 -1.09
CA GLU A 458 -40.34 -5.40 -2.37
C GLU A 458 -39.86 -6.86 -2.42
N ILE A 459 -40.19 -7.59 -3.48
CA ILE A 459 -39.72 -8.97 -3.69
C ILE A 459 -38.29 -8.91 -4.21
N LEU A 460 -37.35 -9.54 -3.51
CA LEU A 460 -35.93 -9.61 -3.93
C LEU A 460 -35.68 -10.77 -4.90
N ALA A 461 -36.18 -11.95 -4.55
CA ALA A 461 -36.04 -13.18 -5.32
C ALA A 461 -37.20 -14.12 -5.01
N GLY A 462 -37.47 -15.05 -5.92
CA GLY A 462 -38.43 -16.14 -5.72
C GLY A 462 -37.90 -17.43 -6.33
N THR A 463 -38.22 -18.56 -5.72
CA THR A 463 -37.91 -19.89 -6.24
C THR A 463 -39.13 -20.78 -6.13
N SER A 464 -39.34 -21.62 -7.14
CA SER A 464 -40.34 -22.69 -7.03
C SER A 464 -39.77 -23.86 -6.26
N VAL A 465 -40.61 -24.49 -5.44
CA VAL A 465 -40.26 -25.61 -4.56
C VAL A 465 -41.40 -26.62 -4.60
N SER A 466 -41.06 -27.91 -4.68
CA SER A 466 -42.03 -29.02 -4.66
C SER A 466 -41.74 -29.92 -3.45
N PRO A 467 -42.26 -29.58 -2.25
CA PRO A 467 -41.88 -30.25 -1.01
C PRO A 467 -42.23 -31.74 -0.98
N ALA A 468 -43.30 -32.15 -1.68
CA ALA A 468 -43.71 -33.54 -1.81
C ALA A 468 -42.69 -34.44 -2.54
N THR A 469 -41.81 -33.86 -3.38
CA THR A 469 -40.87 -34.61 -4.23
C THR A 469 -39.41 -34.30 -3.92
N MET A 470 -39.13 -33.35 -3.04
CA MET A 470 -37.77 -32.92 -2.68
C MET A 470 -37.38 -33.47 -1.31
N THR A 471 -36.12 -33.88 -1.17
CA THR A 471 -35.51 -34.19 0.13
C THR A 471 -35.22 -32.93 0.94
N ASP A 472 -35.03 -33.08 2.25
CA ASP A 472 -34.65 -31.98 3.15
C ASP A 472 -33.39 -31.23 2.68
N ALA A 473 -32.40 -31.97 2.16
CA ALA A 473 -31.17 -31.40 1.64
C ALA A 473 -31.43 -30.55 0.38
N GLU A 474 -32.29 -31.02 -0.52
CA GLU A 474 -32.67 -30.29 -1.74
C GLU A 474 -33.52 -29.06 -1.40
N LEU A 475 -34.45 -29.14 -0.45
CA LEU A 475 -35.21 -28.00 0.07
C LEU A 475 -34.28 -26.93 0.64
N ARG A 476 -33.32 -27.33 1.48
CA ARG A 476 -32.32 -26.42 2.05
C ARG A 476 -31.47 -25.77 0.96
N GLN A 477 -30.98 -26.55 0.00
CA GLN A 477 -30.20 -26.04 -1.12
C GLN A 477 -30.98 -25.02 -1.97
N ARG A 478 -32.29 -25.24 -2.18
CA ARG A 478 -33.17 -24.30 -2.89
C ARG A 478 -33.32 -22.99 -2.11
N LEU A 479 -33.49 -23.05 -0.80
CA LEU A 479 -33.56 -21.85 0.05
C LEU A 479 -32.21 -21.12 0.12
N ASP A 480 -31.09 -21.84 0.20
CA ASP A 480 -29.76 -21.23 0.13
C ASP A 480 -29.55 -20.49 -1.20
N LEU A 481 -30.02 -21.07 -2.32
CA LEU A 481 -29.98 -20.42 -3.63
C LEU A 481 -30.89 -19.17 -3.70
N LEU A 482 -32.06 -19.22 -3.06
CA LEU A 482 -32.96 -18.06 -2.94
C LEU A 482 -32.26 -16.92 -2.18
N LEU A 483 -31.64 -17.21 -1.03
CA LEU A 483 -30.90 -16.25 -0.22
C LEU A 483 -29.67 -15.70 -0.96
N ALA A 484 -28.96 -16.55 -1.69
CA ALA A 484 -27.84 -16.14 -2.55
C ALA A 484 -28.30 -15.21 -3.68
N SER A 485 -29.44 -15.50 -4.30
CA SER A 485 -30.05 -14.68 -5.35
C SER A 485 -30.50 -13.32 -4.82
N ALA A 486 -31.14 -13.29 -3.65
CA ALA A 486 -31.51 -12.06 -2.94
C ALA A 486 -30.27 -11.22 -2.60
N SER A 487 -29.20 -11.87 -2.09
CA SER A 487 -27.93 -11.21 -1.77
C SER A 487 -27.24 -10.64 -3.01
N PHE A 488 -27.29 -11.37 -4.11
CA PHE A 488 -26.75 -10.90 -5.39
C PHE A 488 -27.51 -9.67 -5.89
N ARG A 489 -28.85 -9.69 -5.86
CA ARG A 489 -29.67 -8.53 -6.22
C ARG A 489 -29.36 -7.33 -5.33
N ALA A 490 -29.22 -7.55 -4.02
CA ALA A 490 -28.91 -6.50 -3.06
C ALA A 490 -27.57 -5.80 -3.36
N ARG A 491 -26.51 -6.59 -3.59
CA ARG A 491 -25.20 -6.05 -3.98
C ARG A 491 -25.27 -5.32 -5.32
N ARG A 492 -25.97 -5.87 -6.32
CA ARG A 492 -26.14 -5.25 -7.64
C ARG A 492 -26.91 -3.93 -7.58
N ALA A 493 -27.87 -3.80 -6.66
CA ALA A 493 -28.62 -2.57 -6.44
C ALA A 493 -27.80 -1.49 -5.69
N GLY A 494 -26.56 -1.80 -5.30
CA GLY A 494 -25.61 -0.87 -4.69
C GLY A 494 -25.54 -0.95 -3.17
N MET A 495 -26.02 -2.03 -2.55
CA MET A 495 -25.88 -2.23 -1.10
C MET A 495 -24.45 -2.61 -0.74
N LEU A 496 -23.90 -1.95 0.29
CA LEU A 496 -22.51 -2.07 0.72
C LEU A 496 -22.34 -2.73 2.09
N GLY A 497 -23.43 -2.95 2.82
CA GLY A 497 -23.46 -3.53 4.17
C GLY A 497 -23.33 -5.06 4.24
N GLU A 498 -23.08 -5.52 5.46
CA GLU A 498 -23.01 -6.91 5.97
C GLU A 498 -24.26 -7.77 5.64
N PRO A 499 -24.23 -9.13 5.80
CA PRO A 499 -25.12 -10.05 5.08
C PRO A 499 -26.62 -9.86 5.35
N ILE A 500 -27.43 -10.40 4.44
CA ILE A 500 -28.89 -10.45 4.58
C ILE A 500 -29.26 -11.06 5.92
N GLN A 501 -30.08 -10.35 6.67
CA GLN A 501 -30.66 -10.82 7.91
C GLN A 501 -32.07 -11.32 7.61
N ILE A 502 -32.35 -12.57 7.98
CA ILE A 502 -33.73 -13.02 8.07
C ILE A 502 -34.34 -12.26 9.24
N ALA A 503 -35.41 -11.52 9.00
CA ALA A 503 -36.09 -10.79 10.06
C ALA A 503 -36.54 -11.79 11.12
N GLU A 504 -36.41 -11.42 12.40
CA GLU A 504 -36.94 -12.20 13.52
C GLU A 504 -38.47 -12.25 13.37
N GLY A 505 -38.94 -13.32 12.73
CA GLY A 505 -40.34 -13.63 12.53
C GLY A 505 -40.89 -14.56 13.61
N ARG A 506 -42.08 -15.10 13.39
CA ARG A 506 -42.71 -16.05 14.32
C ARG A 506 -42.09 -17.44 14.26
N LEU A 507 -41.34 -17.74 13.20
CA LEU A 507 -40.74 -19.02 12.87
C LEU A 507 -39.24 -18.83 12.63
N THR A 508 -38.46 -19.70 13.25
CA THR A 508 -37.06 -19.90 12.86
C THR A 508 -36.98 -20.47 11.44
N LEU A 509 -35.81 -20.36 10.79
CA LEU A 509 -35.59 -20.96 9.47
C LEU A 509 -35.87 -22.47 9.46
N LEU A 510 -35.55 -23.16 10.56
CA LEU A 510 -35.82 -24.59 10.71
C LEU A 510 -37.33 -24.87 10.79
N GLU A 511 -38.06 -24.09 11.58
CA GLU A 511 -39.53 -24.21 11.68
C GLU A 511 -40.24 -23.83 10.38
N PHE A 512 -39.72 -22.86 9.63
CA PHE A 512 -40.21 -22.50 8.31
C PHE A 512 -40.06 -23.67 7.31
N ILE A 513 -38.92 -24.36 7.33
CA ILE A 513 -38.71 -25.56 6.49
C ILE A 513 -39.68 -26.68 6.88
N GLU A 514 -39.89 -26.93 8.17
CA GLU A 514 -40.84 -27.94 8.63
C GLU A 514 -42.29 -27.64 8.21
N GLN A 515 -42.72 -26.38 8.25
CA GLN A 515 -44.04 -26.00 7.76
C GLN A 515 -44.15 -26.03 6.23
N LEU A 516 -43.06 -25.72 5.51
CA LEU A 516 -43.00 -25.83 4.05
C LEU A 516 -43.22 -27.28 3.57
N LYS A 517 -42.80 -28.29 4.35
CA LYS A 517 -43.01 -29.72 4.03
C LYS A 517 -44.47 -30.15 4.04
N GLN A 518 -45.36 -29.41 4.70
CA GLN A 518 -46.79 -29.76 4.79
C GLN A 518 -47.55 -29.50 3.48
N TYR A 519 -46.92 -28.82 2.51
CA TYR A 519 -47.51 -28.53 1.21
C TYR A 519 -47.23 -29.67 0.21
N ASN A 520 -48.32 -30.31 -0.27
CA ASN A 520 -48.24 -31.43 -1.21
C ASN A 520 -48.18 -31.00 -2.70
N GLN A 521 -48.10 -29.71 -2.97
CA GLN A 521 -48.11 -29.13 -4.32
C GLN A 521 -46.90 -28.20 -4.50
N GLU A 522 -46.61 -27.85 -5.75
CA GLU A 522 -45.58 -26.87 -6.08
C GLU A 522 -45.99 -25.49 -5.54
N VAL A 523 -45.08 -24.85 -4.78
CA VAL A 523 -45.28 -23.54 -4.16
C VAL A 523 -44.11 -22.61 -4.44
N ILE A 524 -44.36 -21.30 -4.48
CA ILE A 524 -43.30 -20.31 -4.71
C ILE A 524 -42.86 -19.73 -3.38
N VAL A 525 -41.58 -19.89 -3.04
CA VAL A 525 -40.99 -19.22 -1.88
C VAL A 525 -40.35 -17.91 -2.34
N GLN A 526 -40.71 -16.80 -1.70
CA GLN A 526 -40.19 -15.47 -2.01
C GLN A 526 -39.44 -14.87 -0.83
N ALA A 527 -38.33 -14.20 -1.11
CA ALA A 527 -37.64 -13.33 -0.16
C ALA A 527 -38.13 -11.89 -0.36
N ILE A 528 -38.86 -11.37 0.63
CA ILE A 528 -39.47 -10.04 0.60
C ILE A 528 -38.79 -9.13 1.61
N VAL A 529 -38.52 -7.88 1.23
CA VAL A 529 -37.93 -6.88 2.12
C VAL A 529 -38.89 -6.56 3.27
N SER A 530 -38.43 -6.72 4.51
CA SER A 530 -39.26 -6.51 5.70
C SER A 530 -39.35 -5.02 6.09
N ASP A 531 -38.28 -4.25 5.86
CA ASP A 531 -38.16 -2.82 6.18
C ASP A 531 -37.39 -2.05 5.09
N VAL A 532 -37.64 -0.73 5.00
CA VAL A 532 -36.88 0.15 4.07
C VAL A 532 -35.39 -0.01 4.31
N THR A 533 -34.64 -0.36 3.27
CA THR A 533 -33.21 -0.64 3.37
C THR A 533 -32.39 0.37 2.59
N TYR A 534 -31.33 0.87 3.22
CA TYR A 534 -30.40 1.84 2.63
C TYR A 534 -29.12 1.16 2.11
N THR A 535 -28.28 1.92 1.39
CA THR A 535 -26.94 1.52 0.96
C THR A 535 -26.13 0.88 2.09
N SER A 536 -26.29 1.35 3.32
CA SER A 536 -25.57 0.86 4.51
C SER A 536 -25.96 -0.55 4.97
N GLY A 537 -27.14 -1.03 4.59
CA GLY A 537 -27.73 -2.23 5.20
C GLY A 537 -28.01 -2.07 6.71
N PRO A 538 -28.23 -3.18 7.43
CA PRO A 538 -28.41 -4.54 6.91
C PRO A 538 -29.74 -4.70 6.17
N LEU A 539 -29.81 -5.64 5.22
CA LEU A 539 -31.05 -5.98 4.52
C LEU A 539 -31.83 -7.01 5.31
N LYS A 540 -32.98 -6.60 5.84
CA LYS A 540 -33.90 -7.50 6.53
C LYS A 540 -34.94 -8.05 5.57
N ILE A 541 -35.12 -9.37 5.59
CA ILE A 541 -36.07 -10.06 4.69
C ILE A 541 -37.00 -10.99 5.46
N ASN A 542 -38.20 -11.15 4.93
CA ASN A 542 -39.11 -12.23 5.28
C ASN A 542 -39.12 -13.27 4.16
N LEU A 543 -39.17 -14.54 4.53
CA LEU A 543 -39.47 -15.65 3.63
C LEU A 543 -40.97 -15.91 3.67
N VAL A 544 -41.61 -15.79 2.51
CA VAL A 544 -43.04 -16.06 2.36
C VAL A 544 -43.27 -17.18 1.35
N VAL A 545 -44.28 -18.00 1.60
CA VAL A 545 -44.78 -18.99 0.63
C VAL A 545 -46.00 -18.40 -0.04
N VAL A 546 -45.98 -18.38 -1.37
CA VAL A 546 -47.06 -17.88 -2.22
C VAL A 546 -47.57 -19.02 -3.08
N GLN A 547 -48.89 -19.22 -3.04
CA GLN A 547 -49.61 -20.16 -3.91
C GLN A 547 -50.80 -19.41 -4.51
N ASP A 548 -50.99 -19.49 -5.83
CA ASP A 548 -52.08 -18.81 -6.56
C ASP A 548 -52.22 -17.30 -6.26
N GLY A 549 -51.09 -16.64 -5.95
CA GLY A 549 -51.05 -15.20 -5.65
C GLY A 549 -51.43 -14.82 -4.22
N GLN A 550 -51.70 -15.79 -3.33
CA GLN A 550 -51.97 -15.56 -1.90
C GLN A 550 -50.79 -15.99 -1.03
N ILE A 551 -50.49 -15.23 0.03
CA ILE A 551 -49.46 -15.56 1.01
C ILE A 551 -50.02 -16.62 1.97
N MET A 552 -49.46 -17.82 1.93
CA MET A 552 -49.91 -18.99 2.70
C MET A 552 -49.11 -19.16 4.00
N LEU A 553 -47.83 -18.78 3.96
CA LEU A 553 -46.91 -18.88 5.08
C LEU A 553 -45.97 -17.67 5.09
N ASN A 554 -45.65 -17.17 6.28
CA ASN A 554 -44.65 -16.13 6.51
C ASN A 554 -43.81 -16.55 7.71
N ASN A 555 -42.49 -16.40 7.59
CA ASN A 555 -41.58 -16.72 8.67
C ASN A 555 -41.72 -15.77 9.87
#